data_AF-A0A965EQX4-F1
#
_entry.id   AF-A0A965EQX4-F1
#
_cell.length_a   1.000
_cell.length_b   1.000
_cell.length_c   1.000
_cell.angle_alpha   90.00
_cell.angle_beta   90.00
_cell.angle_gamma   90.00
#
_symmetry.space_group_name_H-M   'P 1'
#
loop_
_entity.id
_entity.type
_entity.pdbx_description
1 polymer ?
#
loop_
_entity_poly.entity_id
_entity_poly.type
_entity_poly.pdbx_seq_one_letter_code
_entity_poly.pdbx_strand_id
1 'polypeptide(L)'
;NDRRRSSPPSDTRSRTEATTAIAAAFAPFVARGEIQTRSDRDTFFVESRGIPHHPLMVGITAWQQQVPLPQAYVGENAWQIPLHPVPADKPQTTKNAFLRGAIAVAVNGIPIFNPLNNRGEDAFLIGELDHFGGHCGRADDYHYHIAPVHLQKIVGNAQPIAYALDGYAIYGYREPDGSAVKNLDACNGHIGPAGDYHYHATPQYPYLNGGFHGEVVERDGQVDPQPRARPIRPALPPLRGATITSYESDGTSQAKLTYQIGSQPGAVAYRQTADGSLVFTFTSPDGTSRTETYRQPRSSASNTTPAKPEKRKQSSETKKREKKTRGGNRDAKQPRPTAGERTFGENQQTALPDSGGLRVTSQSCSATGRLLTACTCDGAGVSPAVAWSGLPSGTRSVAISLWHTAPDQEKSYWVVTHIPPSTSSLPQGVRLPTGTSSGPVLGRNDRGRQAYEPPCSQGPGLKTYHLTVYALSEVPDRSPQGATRPELLETIMPITLATGTLDLQVERTPQ
;
A
#
# COMPACT_ATOMS: atom_id res chain seq x y z
N ASN A 1 -17.66 -42.09 41.41
CA ASN A 1 -17.05 -41.79 40.11
C ASN A 1 -17.34 -40.33 39.80
N ASP A 2 -16.54 -39.46 40.43
CA ASP A 2 -16.63 -38.01 40.32
C ASP A 2 -16.06 -37.57 38.96
N ARG A 3 -16.90 -37.02 38.08
CA ARG A 3 -16.44 -36.24 36.94
C ARG A 3 -16.58 -34.76 37.28
N ARG A 4 -15.51 -34.19 37.83
CA ARG A 4 -15.29 -32.73 37.84
C ARG A 4 -15.31 -32.25 36.39
N ARG A 5 -16.35 -31.50 36.01
CA ARG A 5 -16.24 -30.57 34.88
C ARG A 5 -15.26 -29.48 35.30
N SER A 6 -14.11 -29.45 34.66
CA SER A 6 -13.21 -28.30 34.70
C SER A 6 -13.95 -27.10 34.10
N SER A 7 -14.14 -26.05 34.88
CA SER A 7 -14.55 -24.74 34.39
C SER A 7 -13.48 -24.20 33.42
N PRO A 8 -13.84 -23.48 32.35
CA PRO A 8 -12.86 -22.73 31.55
C PRO A 8 -12.21 -21.64 32.41
N PRO A 9 -10.96 -21.22 32.12
CA PRO A 9 -10.36 -20.07 32.79
C PRO A 9 -11.21 -18.82 32.51
N SER A 10 -11.51 -18.06 33.57
CA SER A 10 -12.31 -16.84 33.53
C SER A 10 -11.51 -15.71 32.90
N ASP A 11 -11.69 -15.51 31.60
CA ASP A 11 -11.23 -14.32 30.89
C ASP A 11 -12.23 -13.17 31.14
N THR A 12 -12.27 -12.67 32.38
CA THR A 12 -13.19 -11.59 32.77
C THR A 12 -12.40 -10.42 33.31
N ARG A 13 -11.73 -9.68 32.42
CA ARG A 13 -11.36 -8.29 32.73
C ARG A 13 -12.64 -7.52 33.07
N SER A 14 -12.58 -6.68 34.11
CA SER A 14 -13.71 -5.80 34.40
C SER A 14 -13.93 -4.84 33.23
N ARG A 15 -15.17 -4.38 33.04
CA ARG A 15 -15.52 -3.41 31.98
C ARG A 15 -14.56 -2.21 31.98
N THR A 16 -14.27 -1.67 33.16
CA THR A 16 -13.36 -0.52 33.31
C THR A 16 -11.96 -0.86 32.80
N GLU A 17 -11.42 -2.03 33.14
CA GLU A 17 -10.09 -2.45 32.68
C GLU A 17 -10.05 -2.68 31.17
N ALA A 18 -11.07 -3.33 30.59
CA ALA A 18 -11.17 -3.56 29.15
C ALA A 18 -11.23 -2.23 28.37
N THR A 19 -12.12 -1.32 28.78
CA THR A 19 -12.21 0.02 28.18
C THR A 19 -10.90 0.79 28.31
N THR A 20 -10.26 0.77 29.49
CA THR A 20 -8.99 1.47 29.71
C THR A 20 -7.86 0.90 28.83
N ALA A 21 -7.77 -0.42 28.69
CA ALA A 21 -6.77 -1.07 27.86
C ALA A 21 -6.93 -0.70 26.38
N ILE A 22 -8.16 -0.78 25.85
CA ILE A 22 -8.42 -0.40 24.45
C ILE A 22 -8.15 1.10 24.25
N ALA A 23 -8.68 1.96 25.14
CA ALA A 23 -8.48 3.40 25.04
C ALA A 23 -7.00 3.81 25.03
N ALA A 24 -6.13 3.12 25.77
CA ALA A 24 -4.70 3.41 25.81
C ALA A 24 -4.03 3.30 24.44
N ALA A 25 -4.42 2.32 23.62
CA ALA A 25 -3.88 2.11 22.28
C ALA A 25 -4.27 3.24 21.31
N PHE A 26 -5.48 3.80 21.46
CA PHE A 26 -6.00 4.90 20.63
C PHE A 26 -5.58 6.30 21.14
N ALA A 27 -5.17 6.41 22.42
CA ALA A 27 -4.89 7.68 23.08
C ALA A 27 -3.93 8.62 22.32
N PRO A 28 -2.84 8.14 21.68
CA PRO A 28 -1.95 9.02 20.92
C PRO A 28 -2.63 9.73 19.74
N PHE A 29 -3.62 9.11 19.11
CA PHE A 29 -4.35 9.66 17.97
C PHE A 29 -5.52 10.55 18.43
N VAL A 30 -6.15 10.21 19.55
CA VAL A 30 -7.12 11.09 20.23
C VAL A 30 -6.46 12.40 20.65
N ALA A 31 -5.26 12.34 21.24
CA ALA A 31 -4.51 13.52 21.68
C ALA A 31 -4.13 14.46 20.53
N ARG A 32 -4.05 13.94 19.29
CA ARG A 32 -3.77 14.72 18.07
C ARG A 32 -5.04 15.25 17.39
N GLY A 33 -6.23 14.89 17.89
CA GLY A 33 -7.50 15.26 17.29
C GLY A 33 -7.81 14.54 15.97
N GLU A 34 -7.11 13.44 15.68
CA GLU A 34 -7.28 12.67 14.44
C GLU A 34 -8.52 11.77 14.50
N ILE A 35 -8.84 11.31 15.70
CA ILE A 35 -9.98 10.43 16.00
C ILE A 35 -10.68 10.84 17.30
N GLN A 36 -11.87 10.31 17.53
CA GLN A 36 -12.55 10.34 18.82
C GLN A 36 -12.92 8.93 19.24
N THR A 37 -13.01 8.70 20.54
CA THR A 37 -13.41 7.40 21.08
C THR A 37 -14.47 7.55 22.15
N ARG A 38 -15.40 6.61 22.21
CA ARG A 38 -16.41 6.50 23.27
C ARG A 38 -16.65 5.03 23.58
N SER A 39 -17.33 4.72 24.68
CA SER A 39 -17.73 3.34 24.98
C SER A 39 -19.09 3.30 25.65
N ASP A 40 -19.80 2.18 25.47
CA ASP A 40 -20.98 1.84 26.25
C ASP A 40 -20.69 0.61 27.14
N ARG A 41 -21.71 -0.20 27.44
CA ARG A 41 -21.57 -1.39 28.29
C ARG A 41 -20.75 -2.48 27.61
N ASP A 42 -20.92 -2.65 26.30
CA ASP A 42 -20.48 -3.84 25.56
C ASP A 42 -19.54 -3.48 24.41
N THR A 43 -19.52 -2.22 23.96
CA THR A 43 -18.81 -1.79 22.75
C THR A 43 -17.91 -0.59 23.01
N PHE A 44 -16.69 -0.65 22.47
CA PHE A 44 -15.81 0.50 22.27
C PHE A 44 -15.98 1.04 20.86
N PHE A 45 -16.17 2.35 20.73
CA PHE A 45 -16.42 3.01 19.45
C PHE A 45 -15.24 3.90 19.07
N VAL A 46 -14.85 3.83 17.79
CA VAL A 46 -13.82 4.68 17.20
C VAL A 46 -14.43 5.51 16.08
N GLU A 47 -14.36 6.83 16.24
CA GLU A 47 -14.84 7.80 15.27
C GLU A 47 -13.67 8.41 14.50
N SER A 48 -13.76 8.43 13.17
CA SER A 48 -12.68 8.95 12.31
C SER A 48 -13.20 9.52 11.00
N ARG A 49 -12.33 10.27 10.31
CA ARG A 49 -12.56 10.76 8.95
C ARG A 49 -12.09 9.79 7.86
N GLY A 50 -11.49 8.65 8.23
CA GLY A 50 -10.98 7.67 7.29
C GLY A 50 -9.80 8.14 6.41
N ILE A 51 -9.04 9.15 6.84
CA ILE A 51 -7.84 9.65 6.14
C ILE A 51 -6.67 9.65 7.13
N PRO A 52 -5.60 8.86 6.90
CA PRO A 52 -4.45 8.84 7.80
C PRO A 52 -3.43 9.94 7.50
N HIS A 53 -2.57 10.21 8.49
CA HIS A 53 -1.48 11.18 8.42
C HIS A 53 -0.15 10.55 7.96
N HIS A 54 -0.14 9.99 6.75
CA HIS A 54 1.06 9.54 6.04
C HIS A 54 0.88 9.74 4.53
N PRO A 55 1.95 9.67 3.71
CA PRO A 55 1.81 9.67 2.25
C PRO A 55 0.83 8.59 1.77
N LEU A 56 -0.08 8.95 0.86
CA LEU A 56 -1.13 8.06 0.36
C LEU A 56 -0.91 7.74 -1.11
N MET A 57 -1.39 6.58 -1.55
CA MET A 57 -1.54 6.17 -2.95
C MET A 57 -0.25 5.98 -3.75
N VAL A 58 0.89 6.54 -3.32
CA VAL A 58 2.17 6.44 -4.02
C VAL A 58 2.64 4.98 -4.07
N GLY A 59 3.06 4.54 -5.25
CA GLY A 59 3.55 3.19 -5.49
C GLY A 59 2.50 2.23 -6.09
N ILE A 60 1.22 2.60 -6.07
CA ILE A 60 0.15 1.77 -6.67
C ILE A 60 0.35 1.68 -8.18
N THR A 61 0.28 0.45 -8.71
CA THR A 61 0.39 0.11 -10.14
C THR A 61 -0.86 -0.56 -10.72
N ALA A 62 -1.73 -1.09 -9.84
CA ALA A 62 -3.06 -1.59 -10.19
C ALA A 62 -4.12 -0.66 -9.58
N TRP A 63 -4.56 0.33 -10.36
CA TRP A 63 -5.39 1.43 -9.85
C TRP A 63 -6.74 1.54 -10.56
N GLN A 64 -7.82 1.66 -9.78
CA GLN A 64 -9.21 1.83 -10.25
C GLN A 64 -9.69 3.30 -10.32
N GLN A 65 -8.75 4.23 -10.49
CA GLN A 65 -9.05 5.67 -10.62
C GLN A 65 -9.86 6.25 -9.45
N GLN A 66 -9.69 5.66 -8.26
CA GLN A 66 -10.22 6.15 -6.98
C GLN A 66 -9.15 6.97 -6.25
N VAL A 67 -9.58 7.98 -5.50
CA VAL A 67 -8.70 8.86 -4.74
C VAL A 67 -9.21 8.97 -3.30
N PRO A 68 -8.35 9.17 -2.29
CA PRO A 68 -8.81 9.26 -0.91
C PRO A 68 -9.81 10.40 -0.73
N LEU A 69 -10.99 10.08 -0.20
CA LEU A 69 -11.97 11.05 0.27
C LEU A 69 -12.32 10.80 1.74
N PRO A 70 -12.51 11.86 2.54
CA PRO A 70 -12.98 11.71 3.90
C PRO A 70 -14.32 10.96 3.96
N GLN A 71 -14.39 9.97 4.85
CA GLN A 71 -15.59 9.21 5.18
C GLN A 71 -16.07 9.58 6.57
N ALA A 72 -17.38 9.71 6.76
CA ALA A 72 -17.96 10.06 8.05
C ALA A 72 -18.20 8.79 8.90
N TYR A 73 -17.14 8.26 9.51
CA TYR A 73 -17.25 7.16 10.48
C TYR A 73 -17.51 7.74 11.87
N VAL A 74 -18.71 8.30 12.09
CA VAL A 74 -19.07 9.03 13.32
C VAL A 74 -20.47 8.64 13.80
N GLY A 75 -20.77 8.84 15.09
CA GLY A 75 -22.08 8.53 15.67
C GLY A 75 -22.45 7.05 15.48
N GLU A 76 -23.63 6.78 14.92
CA GLU A 76 -24.11 5.42 14.62
C GLU A 76 -23.29 4.71 13.53
N ASN A 77 -22.48 5.45 12.76
CA ASN A 77 -21.59 4.90 11.73
C ASN A 77 -20.13 4.78 12.22
N ALA A 78 -19.89 4.83 13.53
CA ALA A 78 -18.57 4.65 14.13
C ALA A 78 -18.12 3.18 14.09
N TRP A 79 -16.81 2.95 14.04
CA TRP A 79 -16.25 1.60 14.16
C TRP A 79 -16.56 1.03 15.54
N GLN A 80 -16.81 -0.28 15.62
CA GLN A 80 -17.24 -0.97 16.83
C GLN A 80 -16.25 -2.08 17.14
N ILE A 81 -15.77 -2.12 18.38
CA ILE A 81 -14.88 -3.15 18.90
C ILE A 81 -15.58 -3.74 20.14
N PRO A 82 -15.91 -5.04 20.16
CA PRO A 82 -16.44 -5.70 21.35
C PRO A 82 -15.49 -5.54 22.55
N LEU A 83 -16.00 -5.09 23.70
CA LEU A 83 -15.21 -4.98 24.95
C LEU A 83 -14.92 -6.35 25.58
N HIS A 84 -15.74 -7.34 25.27
CA HIS A 84 -15.70 -8.68 25.83
C HIS A 84 -15.75 -9.69 24.67
N PRO A 85 -14.62 -9.93 23.99
CA PRO A 85 -14.57 -10.88 22.89
C PRO A 85 -14.87 -12.30 23.41
N VAL A 86 -15.61 -13.08 22.62
CA VAL A 86 -15.98 -14.46 22.94
C VAL A 86 -15.24 -15.38 21.97
N PRO A 87 -14.41 -16.33 22.44
CA PRO A 87 -13.78 -17.32 21.58
C PRO A 87 -14.84 -18.12 20.80
N ALA A 88 -14.69 -18.22 19.49
CA ALA A 88 -15.59 -19.00 18.65
C ALA A 88 -15.29 -20.50 18.80
N ASP A 89 -16.34 -21.32 18.91
CA ASP A 89 -16.21 -22.80 18.84
C ASP A 89 -15.49 -23.26 17.56
N LYS A 90 -15.65 -22.48 16.48
CA LYS A 90 -15.00 -22.71 15.18
C LYS A 90 -14.50 -21.37 14.62
N PRO A 91 -13.22 -21.05 14.82
CA PRO A 91 -12.61 -19.86 14.24
C PRO A 91 -12.84 -19.80 12.72
N GLN A 92 -13.15 -18.61 12.22
CA GLN A 92 -13.45 -18.40 10.80
C GLN A 92 -12.23 -17.84 10.07
N THR A 93 -11.86 -18.44 8.93
CA THR A 93 -10.74 -17.94 8.12
C THR A 93 -11.16 -16.78 7.20
N THR A 94 -10.29 -15.80 7.00
CA THR A 94 -10.47 -14.74 6.00
C THR A 94 -10.05 -15.17 4.59
N LYS A 95 -9.46 -16.35 4.40
CA LYS A 95 -8.94 -16.78 3.10
C LYS A 95 -10.00 -16.87 2.00
N ASN A 96 -11.23 -17.25 2.33
CA ASN A 96 -12.33 -17.41 1.37
C ASN A 96 -13.64 -16.75 1.85
N ALA A 97 -13.56 -15.89 2.86
CA ALA A 97 -14.69 -15.22 3.51
C ALA A 97 -14.27 -13.81 3.90
N PHE A 98 -15.23 -12.94 4.21
CA PHE A 98 -14.91 -11.54 4.57
C PHE A 98 -14.09 -10.79 3.50
N LEU A 99 -14.34 -11.09 2.22
CA LEU A 99 -13.65 -10.43 1.08
C LEU A 99 -14.20 -9.02 0.79
N ARG A 100 -15.12 -8.53 1.62
CA ARG A 100 -15.70 -7.18 1.54
C ARG A 100 -15.64 -6.57 2.94
N GLY A 101 -15.48 -5.25 2.99
CA GLY A 101 -15.46 -4.51 4.25
C GLY A 101 -14.22 -4.79 5.10
N ALA A 102 -14.20 -4.18 6.27
CA ALA A 102 -13.10 -4.32 7.21
C ALA A 102 -13.19 -5.63 8.00
N ILE A 103 -12.02 -6.10 8.41
CA ILE A 103 -11.82 -7.18 9.38
C ILE A 103 -11.19 -6.67 10.69
N ALA A 104 -10.64 -5.46 10.66
CA ALA A 104 -10.09 -4.78 11.83
C ALA A 104 -10.14 -3.26 11.66
N VAL A 105 -9.88 -2.53 12.74
CA VAL A 105 -9.65 -1.08 12.73
C VAL A 105 -8.30 -0.76 13.36
N ALA A 106 -7.48 0.00 12.66
CA ALA A 106 -6.18 0.46 13.13
C ALA A 106 -6.34 1.53 14.22
N VAL A 107 -5.32 1.69 15.07
CA VAL A 107 -5.36 2.66 16.18
C VAL A 107 -5.43 4.13 15.72
N ASN A 108 -5.13 4.41 14.46
CA ASN A 108 -5.35 5.72 13.83
C ASN A 108 -6.77 5.89 13.23
N GLY A 109 -7.68 4.94 13.51
CA GLY A 109 -9.07 4.96 13.06
C GLY A 109 -9.29 4.60 11.59
N ILE A 110 -8.28 4.05 10.91
CA ILE A 110 -8.41 3.58 9.53
C ILE A 110 -8.82 2.10 9.52
N PRO A 111 -9.83 1.71 8.74
CA PRO A 111 -10.17 0.31 8.60
C PRO A 111 -9.06 -0.50 7.93
N ILE A 112 -8.96 -1.76 8.35
CA ILE A 112 -8.09 -2.76 7.74
C ILE A 112 -9.00 -3.84 7.13
N PHE A 113 -8.89 -3.99 5.83
CA PHE A 113 -9.61 -4.95 5.01
C PHE A 113 -8.78 -6.23 4.90
N ASN A 114 -9.43 -7.28 4.41
CA ASN A 114 -8.80 -8.55 4.11
C ASN A 114 -7.62 -8.37 3.13
N PRO A 115 -6.44 -8.98 3.35
CA PRO A 115 -5.34 -8.95 2.38
C PRO A 115 -5.74 -9.34 0.96
N LEU A 116 -6.77 -10.19 0.83
CA LEU A 116 -7.37 -10.55 -0.43
C LEU A 116 -8.47 -9.56 -0.80
N ASN A 117 -8.43 -9.06 -2.04
CA ASN A 117 -9.51 -8.24 -2.57
C ASN A 117 -10.76 -9.10 -2.88
N ASN A 118 -11.83 -8.45 -3.36
CA ASN A 118 -13.11 -9.12 -3.65
C ASN A 118 -13.04 -10.23 -4.72
N ARG A 119 -11.91 -10.39 -5.42
CA ARG A 119 -11.64 -11.43 -6.41
C ARG A 119 -10.84 -12.60 -5.83
N GLY A 120 -10.43 -12.51 -4.55
CA GLY A 120 -9.57 -13.47 -3.87
C GLY A 120 -8.08 -13.31 -4.19
N GLU A 121 -7.69 -12.19 -4.79
CA GLU A 121 -6.29 -11.90 -5.15
C GLU A 121 -5.61 -11.09 -4.04
N ASP A 122 -4.35 -11.40 -3.76
CA ASP A 122 -3.54 -10.68 -2.77
C ASP A 122 -3.23 -9.26 -3.28
N ALA A 123 -3.84 -8.26 -2.63
CA ALA A 123 -3.77 -6.86 -3.04
C ALA A 123 -2.34 -6.31 -3.03
N PHE A 124 -1.49 -6.78 -2.11
CA PHE A 124 -0.09 -6.39 -2.04
C PHE A 124 0.66 -6.91 -3.28
N LEU A 125 0.52 -8.20 -3.58
CA LEU A 125 1.26 -8.84 -4.66
C LEU A 125 0.85 -8.35 -6.05
N ILE A 126 -0.39 -7.91 -6.24
CA ILE A 126 -0.87 -7.40 -7.53
C ILE A 126 -0.69 -5.89 -7.69
N GLY A 127 -0.04 -5.21 -6.73
CA GLY A 127 0.30 -3.79 -6.83
C GLY A 127 -0.89 -2.84 -6.62
N GLU A 128 -1.93 -3.26 -5.89
CA GLU A 128 -3.07 -2.42 -5.53
C GLU A 128 -2.75 -1.47 -4.36
N LEU A 129 -1.68 -1.71 -3.59
CA LEU A 129 -1.36 -1.00 -2.35
C LEU A 129 -0.30 0.09 -2.50
N ASP A 130 -0.43 1.15 -1.70
CA ASP A 130 0.61 2.15 -1.50
C ASP A 130 1.71 1.66 -0.55
N HIS A 131 2.74 2.49 -0.34
CA HIS A 131 3.88 2.16 0.52
C HIS A 131 3.53 1.92 2.00
N PHE A 132 2.33 2.32 2.44
CA PHE A 132 1.83 2.13 3.80
C PHE A 132 0.86 0.96 3.90
N GLY A 133 0.61 0.27 2.78
CA GLY A 133 -0.17 -0.94 2.76
C GLY A 133 -1.65 -0.75 2.55
N GLY A 134 -2.07 0.41 2.05
CA GLY A 134 -3.48 0.71 1.82
C GLY A 134 -3.78 1.27 0.44
N HIS A 135 -5.06 1.40 0.14
CA HIS A 135 -5.55 2.00 -1.09
C HIS A 135 -6.99 2.51 -0.92
N CYS A 136 -7.56 3.03 -2.00
CA CYS A 136 -8.96 3.44 -2.02
C CYS A 136 -9.89 2.39 -2.61
N GLY A 137 -10.95 2.10 -1.86
CA GLY A 137 -12.10 1.33 -2.29
C GLY A 137 -12.96 2.06 -3.31
N ARG A 138 -14.04 1.38 -3.73
CA ARG A 138 -15.00 1.90 -4.72
C ARG A 138 -15.79 3.12 -4.25
N ALA A 139 -15.76 3.43 -2.95
CA ALA A 139 -16.39 4.61 -2.38
C ALA A 139 -15.38 5.74 -2.10
N ASP A 140 -14.20 5.68 -2.71
CA ASP A 140 -13.07 6.58 -2.44
C ASP A 140 -12.62 6.51 -0.96
N ASP A 141 -12.92 5.43 -0.28
CA ASP A 141 -12.56 5.17 1.12
C ASP A 141 -11.16 4.58 1.22
N TYR A 142 -10.25 5.24 1.93
CA TYR A 142 -8.92 4.69 2.18
C TYR A 142 -8.97 3.61 3.27
N HIS A 143 -8.30 2.49 3.02
CA HIS A 143 -8.18 1.37 3.97
C HIS A 143 -6.88 0.60 3.75
N TYR A 144 -6.38 -0.04 4.82
CA TYR A 144 -5.22 -0.92 4.75
C TYR A 144 -5.63 -2.33 4.31
N HIS A 145 -4.72 -3.07 3.69
CA HIS A 145 -4.82 -4.52 3.41
C HIS A 145 -3.71 -5.32 4.08
N ILE A 146 -2.66 -4.64 4.56
CA ILE A 146 -1.60 -5.23 5.38
C ILE A 146 -1.57 -4.50 6.73
N ALA A 147 -0.99 -5.13 7.76
CA ALA A 147 -0.89 -4.52 9.07
C ALA A 147 -0.12 -3.19 9.00
N PRO A 148 -0.66 -2.08 9.55
CA PRO A 148 0.01 -0.78 9.56
C PRO A 148 1.07 -0.70 10.65
N VAL A 149 2.11 -1.54 10.56
CA VAL A 149 3.17 -1.69 11.58
C VAL A 149 3.96 -0.40 11.83
N HIS A 150 3.90 0.57 10.92
CA HIS A 150 4.47 1.91 11.12
C HIS A 150 3.85 2.63 12.32
N LEU A 151 2.60 2.31 12.70
CA LEU A 151 1.92 2.87 13.88
C LEU A 151 2.59 2.43 15.20
N GLN A 152 3.34 1.32 15.20
CA GLN A 152 4.09 0.85 16.38
C GLN A 152 5.08 1.91 16.88
N LYS A 153 5.59 2.79 16.00
CA LYS A 153 6.45 3.92 16.40
C LYS A 153 5.75 4.94 17.28
N ILE A 154 4.43 5.04 17.16
CA ILE A 154 3.61 6.01 17.88
C ILE A 154 3.13 5.40 19.20
N VAL A 155 2.63 4.15 19.14
CA VAL A 155 2.02 3.50 20.31
C VAL A 155 2.99 2.68 21.16
N GLY A 156 4.17 2.33 20.62
CA GLY A 156 5.16 1.45 21.26
C GLY A 156 4.81 -0.03 21.13
N ASN A 157 5.74 -0.92 21.48
CA ASN A 157 5.53 -2.38 21.37
C ASN A 157 4.46 -2.92 22.33
N ALA A 158 4.35 -2.32 23.52
CA ALA A 158 3.41 -2.76 24.55
C ALA A 158 1.94 -2.53 24.18
N GLN A 159 1.66 -1.67 23.19
CA GLN A 159 0.31 -1.37 22.73
C GLN A 159 0.06 -2.03 21.36
N PRO A 160 -1.17 -2.49 21.10
CA PRO A 160 -1.53 -3.00 19.79
C PRO A 160 -1.59 -1.87 18.76
N ILE A 161 -1.41 -2.24 17.49
CA ILE A 161 -1.51 -1.34 16.33
C ILE A 161 -2.91 -1.33 15.71
N ALA A 162 -3.76 -2.30 16.07
CA ALA A 162 -5.14 -2.40 15.62
C ALA A 162 -5.95 -3.32 16.55
N TYR A 163 -7.26 -3.34 16.34
CA TYR A 163 -8.17 -4.32 16.94
C TYR A 163 -8.98 -4.98 15.84
N ALA A 164 -9.03 -6.31 15.85
CA ALA A 164 -9.93 -7.07 14.99
C ALA A 164 -11.39 -6.82 15.40
N LEU A 165 -12.32 -6.96 14.45
CA LEU A 165 -13.74 -6.71 14.70
C LEU A 165 -14.41 -7.77 15.61
N ASP A 166 -13.68 -8.84 15.94
CA ASP A 166 -14.07 -9.79 16.98
C ASP A 166 -13.69 -9.34 18.40
N GLY A 167 -12.95 -8.22 18.53
CA GLY A 167 -12.56 -7.60 19.80
C GLY A 167 -11.12 -7.89 20.24
N TYR A 168 -10.41 -8.80 19.59
CA TYR A 168 -9.03 -9.12 19.97
C TYR A 168 -8.01 -8.12 19.39
N ALA A 169 -6.96 -7.86 20.17
CA ALA A 169 -5.88 -6.95 19.81
C ALA A 169 -5.01 -7.52 18.67
N ILE A 170 -4.47 -6.63 17.83
CA ILE A 170 -3.47 -6.96 16.80
C ILE A 170 -2.20 -6.17 17.11
N TYR A 171 -1.13 -6.88 17.44
CA TYR A 171 0.20 -6.32 17.66
C TYR A 171 1.02 -6.32 16.36
N GLY A 172 2.14 -5.60 16.33
CA GLY A 172 3.08 -5.71 15.21
C GLY A 172 3.91 -7.00 15.26
N TYR A 173 5.12 -6.96 14.73
CA TYR A 173 5.97 -8.15 14.57
C TYR A 173 6.56 -8.73 15.86
N ARG A 174 6.30 -8.11 17.02
CA ARG A 174 6.88 -8.47 18.32
C ARG A 174 5.78 -8.58 19.37
N GLU A 175 6.10 -9.36 20.39
CA GLU A 175 5.30 -9.44 21.62
C GLU A 175 5.22 -8.05 22.30
N PRO A 176 4.23 -7.83 23.19
CA PRO A 176 4.12 -6.58 23.95
C PRO A 176 5.39 -6.21 24.73
N ASP A 177 6.16 -7.20 25.18
CA ASP A 177 7.44 -7.01 25.88
C ASP A 177 8.65 -6.80 24.94
N GLY A 178 8.42 -6.85 23.62
CA GLY A 178 9.43 -6.70 22.56
C GLY A 178 10.15 -7.99 22.17
N SER A 179 9.84 -9.11 22.81
CA SER A 179 10.37 -10.41 22.41
C SER A 179 9.81 -10.89 21.06
N ALA A 180 10.44 -11.91 20.49
CA ALA A 180 10.03 -12.45 19.20
C ALA A 180 8.78 -13.32 19.34
N VAL A 181 7.82 -13.13 18.44
CA VAL A 181 6.59 -13.91 18.34
C VAL A 181 6.89 -15.35 17.96
N LYS A 182 6.19 -16.30 18.59
CA LYS A 182 6.34 -17.75 18.32
C LYS A 182 4.99 -18.43 18.36
N ASN A 183 4.87 -19.56 17.67
CA ASN A 183 3.71 -20.46 17.77
C ASN A 183 2.37 -19.81 17.41
N LEU A 184 2.34 -18.97 16.37
CA LEU A 184 1.10 -18.44 15.82
C LEU A 184 0.20 -19.58 15.31
N ASP A 185 -1.09 -19.46 15.57
CA ASP A 185 -2.12 -20.37 15.11
C ASP A 185 -2.57 -20.05 13.67
N ALA A 186 -3.61 -20.75 13.21
CA ALA A 186 -4.14 -20.59 11.86
C ALA A 186 -4.79 -19.21 11.60
N CYS A 187 -5.18 -18.48 12.65
CA CYS A 187 -5.71 -17.12 12.55
C CYS A 187 -4.61 -16.06 12.68
N ASN A 188 -3.34 -16.46 12.74
CA ASN A 188 -2.18 -15.60 12.92
C ASN A 188 -2.17 -14.91 14.30
N GLY A 189 -2.64 -15.60 15.32
CA GLY A 189 -2.57 -15.17 16.72
C GLY A 189 -2.13 -16.27 17.66
N HIS A 190 -2.06 -15.96 18.95
CA HIS A 190 -1.71 -16.92 20.00
C HIS A 190 -2.12 -16.40 21.38
N ILE A 191 -2.06 -17.27 22.39
CA ILE A 191 -2.24 -16.89 23.79
C ILE A 191 -0.91 -16.42 24.34
N GLY A 192 -0.84 -15.14 24.72
CA GLY A 192 0.37 -14.55 25.25
C GLY A 192 0.73 -15.03 26.66
N PRO A 193 1.91 -14.64 27.18
CA PRO A 193 2.33 -14.97 28.54
C PRO A 193 1.37 -14.48 29.63
N ALA A 194 0.61 -13.42 29.37
CA ALA A 194 -0.41 -12.87 30.27
C ALA A 194 -1.72 -13.68 30.28
N GLY A 195 -1.86 -14.68 29.39
CA GLY A 195 -3.06 -15.51 29.28
C GLY A 195 -4.12 -15.00 28.30
N ASP A 196 -3.93 -13.80 27.72
CA ASP A 196 -4.87 -13.23 26.75
C ASP A 196 -4.50 -13.64 25.32
N TYR A 197 -5.50 -14.01 24.52
CA TYR A 197 -5.32 -14.24 23.09
C TYR A 197 -5.16 -12.91 22.34
N HIS A 198 -4.25 -12.86 21.36
CA HIS A 198 -4.09 -11.72 20.47
C HIS A 198 -3.45 -12.13 19.13
N TYR A 199 -3.65 -11.29 18.12
CA TYR A 199 -3.05 -11.47 16.80
C TYR A 199 -1.74 -10.72 16.64
N HIS A 200 -0.98 -11.10 15.62
CA HIS A 200 0.21 -10.38 15.20
C HIS A 200 0.20 -10.03 13.71
N ALA A 201 0.85 -8.93 13.40
CA ALA A 201 1.34 -8.66 12.06
C ALA A 201 2.42 -9.68 11.69
N THR A 202 2.48 -10.05 10.41
CA THR A 202 3.53 -10.91 9.86
C THR A 202 4.06 -10.34 8.55
N PRO A 203 5.35 -10.53 8.22
CA PRO A 203 5.89 -10.01 6.97
C PRO A 203 5.40 -10.81 5.74
N GLN A 204 4.82 -12.00 5.94
CA GLN A 204 4.19 -12.80 4.91
C GLN A 204 2.67 -12.83 5.09
N TYR A 205 1.96 -13.18 4.02
CA TYR A 205 0.54 -13.48 4.06
C TYR A 205 0.26 -14.41 5.26
N PRO A 206 -0.72 -14.08 6.12
CA PRO A 206 -1.82 -13.13 5.90
C PRO A 206 -1.55 -11.67 6.31
N TYR A 207 -0.31 -11.29 6.64
CA TYR A 207 0.13 -9.94 7.04
C TYR A 207 -0.46 -9.36 8.34
N LEU A 208 -1.66 -9.79 8.73
CA LEU A 208 -2.42 -9.46 9.93
C LEU A 208 -3.23 -10.70 10.37
N ASN A 209 -4.38 -10.54 11.03
CA ASN A 209 -5.22 -11.68 11.40
C ASN A 209 -5.75 -12.43 10.16
N GLY A 210 -5.35 -13.70 10.01
CA GLY A 210 -5.76 -14.60 8.92
C GLY A 210 -7.16 -15.20 9.10
N GLY A 211 -7.84 -14.80 10.17
CA GLY A 211 -9.13 -15.28 10.60
C GLY A 211 -9.63 -14.52 11.83
N PHE A 212 -10.75 -14.99 12.37
CA PHE A 212 -11.33 -14.58 13.64
C PHE A 212 -11.32 -15.76 14.59
N HIS A 213 -10.55 -15.64 15.65
CA HIS A 213 -10.58 -16.45 16.86
C HIS A 213 -11.86 -16.20 17.64
N GLY A 214 -12.34 -14.96 17.67
CA GLY A 214 -13.59 -14.60 18.32
C GLY A 214 -14.82 -14.75 17.41
N GLU A 215 -16.00 -14.68 18.03
CA GLU A 215 -17.27 -14.71 17.32
C GLU A 215 -17.46 -13.44 16.47
N VAL A 216 -17.79 -13.64 15.20
CA VAL A 216 -18.24 -12.58 14.29
C VAL A 216 -19.44 -13.07 13.49
N VAL A 217 -20.25 -12.13 12.98
CA VAL A 217 -21.32 -12.43 12.04
C VAL A 217 -20.88 -12.03 10.64
N GLU A 218 -20.87 -12.99 9.71
CA GLU A 218 -20.68 -12.69 8.30
C GLU A 218 -22.03 -12.41 7.62
N ARG A 219 -22.15 -11.24 6.96
CA ARG A 219 -23.29 -10.91 6.08
C ARG A 219 -22.81 -10.26 4.79
N ASP A 220 -23.24 -10.82 3.66
CA ASP A 220 -22.88 -10.35 2.31
C ASP A 220 -21.36 -10.29 2.06
N GLY A 221 -20.60 -11.17 2.70
CA GLY A 221 -19.14 -11.28 2.56
C GLY A 221 -18.33 -10.30 3.40
N GLN A 222 -18.89 -9.75 4.49
CA GLN A 222 -18.22 -8.84 5.44
C GLN A 222 -18.67 -9.10 6.87
N VAL A 223 -17.92 -8.58 7.86
CA VAL A 223 -18.35 -8.57 9.27
C VAL A 223 -19.56 -7.64 9.46
N ASP A 224 -20.56 -8.04 10.23
CA ASP A 224 -21.74 -7.23 10.55
C ASP A 224 -22.00 -7.20 12.07
N PRO A 225 -22.32 -6.03 12.65
CA PRO A 225 -22.40 -4.71 12.03
C PRO A 225 -21.01 -4.11 11.76
N GLN A 226 -20.92 -3.24 10.76
CA GLN A 226 -19.76 -2.35 10.57
C GLN A 226 -20.17 -1.05 9.86
N PRO A 227 -19.39 0.04 10.01
CA PRO A 227 -19.58 1.29 9.27
C PRO A 227 -19.68 1.11 7.77
N ARG A 228 -20.36 2.07 7.13
CA ARG A 228 -20.51 2.15 5.68
C ARG A 228 -19.87 3.42 5.15
N ALA A 229 -18.94 3.25 4.20
CA ALA A 229 -18.49 4.33 3.34
C ALA A 229 -19.61 4.74 2.37
N ARG A 230 -19.65 6.02 1.98
CA ARG A 230 -20.70 6.56 1.10
C ARG A 230 -20.07 7.04 -0.21
N PRO A 231 -20.25 6.31 -1.33
CA PRO A 231 -19.74 6.76 -2.61
C PRO A 231 -20.44 8.05 -3.04
N ILE A 232 -19.66 9.05 -3.44
CA ILE A 232 -20.20 10.29 -4.02
C ILE A 232 -20.24 10.26 -5.55
N ARG A 233 -19.50 9.32 -6.15
CA ARG A 233 -19.34 9.15 -7.58
C ARG A 233 -19.27 7.66 -7.94
N PRO A 234 -19.57 7.29 -9.19
CA PRO A 234 -19.37 5.93 -9.67
C PRO A 234 -17.88 5.54 -9.65
N ALA A 235 -17.62 4.28 -9.32
CA ALA A 235 -16.29 3.72 -9.49
C ALA A 235 -15.91 3.65 -10.99
N LEU A 236 -14.68 4.01 -11.28
CA LEU A 236 -14.11 4.04 -12.63
C LEU A 236 -13.42 2.72 -12.98
N PRO A 237 -13.23 2.41 -14.27
CA PRO A 237 -12.49 1.22 -14.68
C PRO A 237 -11.01 1.30 -14.28
N PRO A 238 -10.32 0.16 -14.12
CA PRO A 238 -8.87 0.13 -13.93
C PRO A 238 -8.11 0.86 -15.04
N LEU A 239 -7.12 1.68 -14.66
CA LEU A 239 -6.23 2.37 -15.60
C LEU A 239 -4.95 1.55 -15.75
N ARG A 240 -4.89 0.72 -16.80
CA ARG A 240 -3.77 -0.20 -17.02
C ARG A 240 -2.47 0.55 -17.33
N GLY A 241 -1.37 0.09 -16.73
CA GLY A 241 -0.04 0.64 -16.93
C GLY A 241 0.22 1.98 -16.24
N ALA A 242 -0.72 2.43 -15.39
CA ALA A 242 -0.53 3.62 -14.57
C ALA A 242 0.25 3.29 -13.30
N THR A 243 1.25 4.11 -12.98
CA THR A 243 1.92 4.11 -11.68
C THR A 243 1.66 5.44 -10.98
N ILE A 244 1.18 5.41 -9.75
CA ILE A 244 0.93 6.61 -8.96
C ILE A 244 2.25 7.13 -8.38
N THR A 245 2.61 8.38 -8.72
CA THR A 245 3.91 8.97 -8.39
C THR A 245 3.83 10.03 -7.29
N SER A 246 2.68 10.69 -7.12
CA SER A 246 2.48 11.63 -6.01
C SER A 246 1.02 11.74 -5.61
N TYR A 247 0.82 12.11 -4.35
CA TYR A 247 -0.46 12.50 -3.80
C TYR A 247 -0.26 13.71 -2.88
N GLU A 248 -0.91 14.81 -3.23
CA GLU A 248 -0.85 16.08 -2.50
C GLU A 248 -2.25 16.41 -2.01
N SER A 249 -2.42 16.75 -0.73
CA SER A 249 -3.72 17.14 -0.18
C SER A 249 -3.56 18.16 0.93
N ASP A 250 -4.57 19.00 1.11
CA ASP A 250 -4.71 19.86 2.30
C ASP A 250 -5.38 19.14 3.48
N GLY A 251 -5.66 17.83 3.34
CA GLY A 251 -6.32 16.99 4.33
C GLY A 251 -7.82 17.26 4.51
N THR A 252 -8.39 18.23 3.81
CA THR A 252 -9.75 18.71 4.08
C THR A 252 -10.62 18.85 2.84
N SER A 253 -10.18 19.61 1.85
CA SER A 253 -11.05 20.15 0.80
C SER A 253 -10.50 19.94 -0.62
N GLN A 254 -9.21 19.64 -0.78
CA GLN A 254 -8.63 19.40 -2.09
C GLN A 254 -7.50 18.39 -2.05
N ALA A 255 -7.36 17.66 -3.15
CA ALA A 255 -6.20 16.82 -3.39
C ALA A 255 -5.86 16.76 -4.88
N LYS A 256 -4.61 16.39 -5.16
CA LYS A 256 -4.12 16.07 -6.49
C LYS A 256 -3.29 14.80 -6.41
N LEU A 257 -3.75 13.78 -7.12
CA LEU A 257 -3.02 12.56 -7.40
C LEU A 257 -2.36 12.70 -8.78
N THR A 258 -1.07 12.43 -8.86
CA THR A 258 -0.32 12.38 -10.13
C THR A 258 0.09 10.93 -10.41
N TYR A 259 -0.08 10.50 -11.65
CA TYR A 259 0.32 9.18 -12.12
C TYR A 259 1.08 9.30 -13.45
N GLN A 260 1.73 8.22 -13.86
CA GLN A 260 2.38 8.12 -15.17
C GLN A 260 1.95 6.86 -15.90
N ILE A 261 1.80 6.95 -17.22
CA ILE A 261 1.74 5.79 -18.12
C ILE A 261 2.99 5.84 -19.00
N GLY A 262 3.91 4.92 -18.78
CA GLY A 262 5.27 5.07 -19.32
C GLY A 262 5.94 6.33 -18.77
N SER A 263 6.36 7.25 -19.64
CA SER A 263 6.94 8.54 -19.25
C SER A 263 5.95 9.70 -19.25
N GLN A 264 4.68 9.46 -19.58
CA GLN A 264 3.69 10.52 -19.78
C GLN A 264 2.86 10.74 -18.52
N PRO A 265 2.87 11.95 -17.92
CA PRO A 265 2.16 12.22 -16.68
C PRO A 265 0.67 12.48 -16.91
N GLY A 266 -0.17 11.95 -16.04
CA GLY A 266 -1.58 12.31 -15.90
C GLY A 266 -1.89 12.70 -14.45
N ALA A 267 -3.11 13.20 -14.21
CA ALA A 267 -3.53 13.58 -12.87
C ALA A 267 -5.02 13.38 -12.64
N VAL A 268 -5.39 13.20 -11.36
CA VAL A 268 -6.76 13.31 -10.87
C VAL A 268 -6.73 14.27 -9.69
N ALA A 269 -7.37 15.41 -9.84
CA ALA A 269 -7.51 16.39 -8.77
C ALA A 269 -8.98 16.52 -8.37
N TYR A 270 -9.24 16.85 -7.11
CA TYR A 270 -10.55 17.30 -6.68
C TYR A 270 -10.45 18.54 -5.82
N ARG A 271 -11.52 19.35 -5.83
CA ARG A 271 -11.71 20.47 -4.91
C ARG A 271 -13.16 20.55 -4.46
N GLN A 272 -13.36 20.79 -3.17
CA GLN A 272 -14.67 21.06 -2.59
C GLN A 272 -15.07 22.51 -2.83
N THR A 273 -16.29 22.72 -3.29
CA THR A 273 -16.90 24.04 -3.46
C THR A 273 -17.63 24.48 -2.19
N ALA A 274 -17.96 25.77 -2.09
CA ALA A 274 -18.64 26.34 -0.92
C ALA A 274 -20.01 25.71 -0.61
N ASP A 275 -20.68 25.15 -1.62
CA ASP A 275 -21.96 24.43 -1.47
C ASP A 275 -21.80 22.95 -1.09
N GLY A 276 -20.57 22.51 -0.82
CA GLY A 276 -20.20 21.15 -0.43
C GLY A 276 -20.05 20.16 -1.59
N SER A 277 -20.23 20.59 -2.85
CA SER A 277 -19.98 19.74 -4.01
C SER A 277 -18.47 19.50 -4.21
N LEU A 278 -18.11 18.40 -4.87
CA LEU A 278 -16.72 18.05 -5.19
C LEU A 278 -16.54 18.09 -6.71
N VAL A 279 -15.63 18.94 -7.16
CA VAL A 279 -15.27 19.12 -8.56
C VAL A 279 -14.00 18.34 -8.82
N PHE A 280 -14.09 17.29 -9.62
CA PHE A 280 -12.98 16.46 -10.07
C PHE A 280 -12.47 16.92 -11.42
N THR A 281 -11.17 17.02 -11.59
CA THR A 281 -10.50 17.25 -12.86
C THR A 281 -9.59 16.06 -13.15
N PHE A 282 -9.88 15.37 -14.25
CA PHE A 282 -9.09 14.25 -14.75
C PHE A 282 -8.26 14.76 -15.93
N THR A 283 -6.94 14.67 -15.82
CA THR A 283 -5.99 15.00 -16.89
C THR A 283 -5.34 13.70 -17.38
N SER A 284 -5.54 13.41 -18.65
CA SER A 284 -4.94 12.28 -19.34
C SER A 284 -3.47 12.55 -19.70
N PRO A 285 -2.66 11.52 -19.98
CA PRO A 285 -1.26 11.71 -20.37
C PRO A 285 -1.02 12.48 -21.68
N ASP A 286 -2.04 12.61 -22.54
CA ASP A 286 -2.00 13.45 -23.74
C ASP A 286 -2.31 14.94 -23.47
N GLY A 287 -2.52 15.30 -22.20
CA GLY A 287 -2.87 16.65 -21.75
C GLY A 287 -4.36 16.98 -21.83
N THR A 288 -5.20 16.09 -22.40
CA THR A 288 -6.65 16.30 -22.42
C THR A 288 -7.21 16.26 -21.00
N SER A 289 -8.13 17.16 -20.69
CA SER A 289 -8.75 17.23 -19.36
C SER A 289 -10.27 17.22 -19.45
N ARG A 290 -10.90 16.56 -18.47
CA ARG A 290 -12.35 16.58 -18.26
C ARG A 290 -12.66 16.88 -16.80
N THR A 291 -13.76 17.57 -16.57
CA THR A 291 -14.23 17.93 -15.22
C THR A 291 -15.60 17.33 -14.94
N GLU A 292 -15.78 16.81 -13.73
CA GLU A 292 -17.03 16.25 -13.24
C GLU A 292 -17.35 16.81 -11.85
N THR A 293 -18.60 17.16 -11.60
CA THR A 293 -19.05 17.68 -10.30
C THR A 293 -19.99 16.69 -9.65
N TYR A 294 -19.70 16.34 -8.40
CA TYR A 294 -20.50 15.43 -7.60
C TYR A 294 -20.97 16.10 -6.32
N ARG A 295 -22.13 15.69 -5.82
CA ARG A 295 -22.67 16.16 -4.55
C ARG A 295 -23.15 14.97 -3.75
N GLN A 296 -22.89 14.96 -2.44
CA GLN A 296 -23.52 13.97 -1.57
C GLN A 296 -25.04 14.11 -1.67
N PRO A 297 -25.78 12.99 -1.86
CA PRO A 297 -27.22 13.02 -1.76
C PRO A 297 -27.59 13.55 -0.36
N ARG A 298 -28.41 14.61 -0.30
CA ARG A 298 -29.00 15.02 0.98
C ARG A 298 -29.70 13.80 1.57
N SER A 299 -29.43 13.47 2.84
CA SER A 299 -30.14 12.40 3.52
C SER A 299 -31.61 12.79 3.66
N SER A 300 -32.44 12.41 2.69
CA SER A 300 -33.86 12.28 2.94
C SER A 300 -34.05 10.99 3.72
N ALA A 301 -34.50 11.09 4.96
CA ALA A 301 -35.13 9.96 5.62
C ALA A 301 -36.32 9.52 4.76
N SER A 302 -36.17 8.44 3.98
CA SER A 302 -37.25 7.62 3.42
C SER A 302 -36.64 6.47 2.63
N ASN A 303 -36.92 5.24 3.06
CA ASN A 303 -36.75 4.04 2.25
C ASN A 303 -37.59 4.19 0.98
N THR A 304 -36.95 4.19 -0.20
CA THR A 304 -37.54 3.63 -1.42
C THR A 304 -36.46 3.42 -2.50
N THR A 305 -36.63 2.32 -3.22
CA THR A 305 -35.79 1.65 -4.23
C THR A 305 -35.16 2.59 -5.27
N PRO A 306 -33.93 2.32 -5.79
CA PRO A 306 -33.29 3.23 -6.74
C PRO A 306 -34.03 3.30 -8.08
N ALA A 307 -34.42 4.51 -8.48
CA ALA A 307 -34.93 4.80 -9.81
C ALA A 307 -33.81 4.74 -10.86
N LYS A 308 -34.12 4.07 -11.99
CA LYS A 308 -33.28 3.98 -13.20
C LYS A 308 -33.06 5.38 -13.81
N PRO A 309 -31.86 5.69 -14.34
CA PRO A 309 -31.64 6.95 -15.03
C PRO A 309 -32.37 6.98 -16.39
N GLU A 310 -32.97 8.13 -16.66
CA GLU A 310 -33.79 8.46 -17.82
C GLU A 310 -32.93 8.51 -19.10
N LYS A 311 -33.18 7.58 -20.04
CA LYS A 311 -32.57 7.61 -21.38
C LYS A 311 -33.20 8.73 -22.20
N ARG A 312 -32.41 9.75 -22.52
CA ARG A 312 -32.76 10.76 -23.51
C ARG A 312 -32.87 10.10 -24.89
N LYS A 313 -34.09 10.09 -25.45
CA LYS A 313 -34.44 9.58 -26.77
C LYS A 313 -33.66 10.34 -27.86
N GLN A 314 -32.85 9.64 -28.66
CA GLN A 314 -32.53 10.05 -30.02
C GLN A 314 -33.44 9.26 -30.96
N SER A 315 -34.32 9.98 -31.62
CA SER A 315 -35.21 9.48 -32.66
C SER A 315 -34.42 9.01 -33.87
N SER A 316 -34.70 7.78 -34.26
CA SER A 316 -34.37 7.17 -35.54
C SER A 316 -35.04 7.91 -36.70
N GLU A 317 -34.28 8.26 -37.73
CA GLU A 317 -34.83 8.36 -39.08
C GLU A 317 -33.92 7.64 -40.07
N THR A 318 -34.51 6.68 -40.75
CA THR A 318 -33.87 5.76 -41.70
C THR A 318 -34.02 6.34 -43.09
N LYS A 319 -32.94 6.57 -43.84
CA LYS A 319 -33.00 6.54 -45.32
C LYS A 319 -31.80 5.83 -45.94
N LYS A 320 -32.14 4.96 -46.88
CA LYS A 320 -31.34 3.99 -47.63
C LYS A 320 -30.41 4.66 -48.66
N ARG A 321 -29.27 3.98 -48.86
CA ARG A 321 -28.49 3.74 -50.11
C ARG A 321 -28.42 4.85 -51.16
N GLU A 322 -27.18 5.16 -51.55
CA GLU A 322 -26.75 4.97 -52.94
C GLU A 322 -25.24 4.74 -53.06
N LYS A 323 -24.87 3.86 -54.00
CA LYS A 323 -23.52 3.39 -54.32
C LYS A 323 -23.17 4.02 -55.66
N LYS A 324 -22.11 4.84 -55.75
CA LYS A 324 -21.47 5.20 -57.02
C LYS A 324 -19.96 5.30 -56.90
N THR A 325 -19.33 4.72 -57.90
CA THR A 325 -17.93 4.39 -58.15
C THR A 325 -17.13 5.51 -58.83
N ARG A 326 -15.79 5.32 -58.83
CA ARG A 326 -14.71 5.99 -59.62
C ARG A 326 -14.31 7.39 -59.13
N GLY A 327 -13.04 7.79 -59.07
CA GLY A 327 -11.75 7.19 -59.47
C GLY A 327 -10.68 8.29 -59.60
N GLY A 328 -9.39 7.90 -59.60
CA GLY A 328 -8.24 8.70 -60.08
C GLY A 328 -7.57 9.63 -59.05
N ASN A 329 -6.30 9.37 -58.68
CA ASN A 329 -5.06 10.01 -59.20
C ASN A 329 -4.85 11.43 -58.60
N ARG A 330 -3.68 11.95 -58.22
CA ARG A 330 -2.27 11.57 -58.16
C ARG A 330 -1.56 12.77 -57.49
N ASP A 331 -0.40 12.52 -56.87
CA ASP A 331 0.78 13.39 -56.72
C ASP A 331 0.69 14.83 -56.14
N ALA A 332 1.48 15.06 -55.08
CA ALA A 332 2.56 16.08 -54.99
C ALA A 332 2.89 16.38 -53.50
N LYS A 333 4.04 15.93 -53.01
CA LYS A 333 5.27 16.73 -52.76
C LYS A 333 5.09 17.93 -51.78
N GLN A 334 5.54 17.69 -50.54
CA GLN A 334 6.45 18.48 -49.66
C GLN A 334 6.83 19.92 -50.06
N PRO A 335 7.15 20.85 -49.10
CA PRO A 335 8.19 20.59 -48.09
C PRO A 335 8.08 21.23 -46.68
N ARG A 336 8.97 20.72 -45.82
CA ARG A 336 9.52 21.30 -44.58
C ARG A 336 9.94 22.77 -44.73
N PRO A 337 10.09 23.47 -43.58
CA PRO A 337 11.29 24.26 -43.37
C PRO A 337 12.07 23.82 -42.11
N THR A 338 13.36 24.11 -42.21
CA THR A 338 14.48 23.82 -41.31
C THR A 338 14.65 24.85 -40.18
N ALA A 339 15.43 24.40 -39.19
CA ALA A 339 16.12 25.10 -38.11
C ALA A 339 16.33 26.61 -38.23
N GLY A 340 16.18 27.29 -37.09
CA GLY A 340 16.78 28.57 -36.78
C GLY A 340 17.16 28.61 -35.30
N GLU A 341 18.47 28.61 -35.02
CA GLU A 341 19.06 28.96 -33.73
C GLU A 341 18.80 30.42 -33.40
N ARG A 342 18.43 30.75 -32.16
CA ARG A 342 18.77 32.02 -31.49
C ARG A 342 18.87 31.83 -29.99
N THR A 343 19.95 32.37 -29.46
CA THR A 343 20.49 32.29 -28.10
C THR A 343 19.84 33.25 -27.10
N PHE A 344 19.86 32.81 -25.84
CA PHE A 344 19.84 33.48 -24.53
C PHE A 344 19.16 34.84 -24.34
N GLY A 345 18.14 34.82 -23.46
CA GLY A 345 17.73 35.95 -22.63
C GLY A 345 17.21 35.41 -21.30
N GLU A 346 17.94 35.66 -20.22
CA GLU A 346 17.56 35.37 -18.84
C GLU A 346 16.20 35.97 -18.50
N ASN A 347 15.32 35.18 -17.89
CA ASN A 347 14.38 35.75 -16.93
C ASN A 347 14.10 34.75 -15.81
N GLN A 348 14.22 35.27 -14.60
CA GLN A 348 14.32 34.57 -13.33
C GLN A 348 13.07 33.73 -13.06
N GLN A 349 13.28 32.41 -12.98
CA GLN A 349 12.30 31.48 -12.45
C GLN A 349 12.63 31.28 -10.96
N THR A 350 11.77 31.80 -10.10
CA THR A 350 11.78 31.49 -8.68
C THR A 350 11.59 29.98 -8.51
N ALA A 351 12.62 29.32 -7.98
CA ALA A 351 12.64 27.88 -7.76
C ALA A 351 11.58 27.48 -6.72
N LEU A 352 10.64 26.64 -7.15
CA LEU A 352 9.83 25.81 -6.25
C LEU A 352 10.72 24.68 -5.68
N PRO A 353 10.52 24.25 -4.43
CA PRO A 353 11.29 23.15 -3.86
C PRO A 353 10.98 21.82 -4.57
N ASP A 354 12.06 21.07 -4.86
CA ASP A 354 12.10 19.77 -5.54
C ASP A 354 11.06 18.76 -5.01
N SER A 355 10.11 18.37 -5.86
CA SER A 355 9.20 17.23 -5.65
C SER A 355 9.43 16.13 -6.72
N GLY A 356 10.70 15.83 -7.01
CA GLY A 356 11.09 14.70 -7.86
C GLY A 356 11.11 13.38 -7.07
N GLY A 357 10.34 12.39 -7.48
CA GLY A 357 10.39 11.04 -6.90
C GLY A 357 11.75 10.35 -7.09
N LEU A 358 12.09 9.41 -6.20
CA LEU A 358 13.35 8.65 -6.24
C LEU A 358 13.40 7.77 -7.50
N ARG A 359 14.26 8.14 -8.45
CA ARG A 359 14.44 7.42 -9.72
C ARG A 359 15.60 6.45 -9.63
N VAL A 360 15.42 5.23 -10.14
CA VAL A 360 16.45 4.17 -10.17
C VAL A 360 16.75 3.76 -11.60
N THR A 361 18.03 3.55 -11.90
CA THR A 361 18.53 3.10 -13.20
C THR A 361 19.67 2.10 -13.05
N SER A 362 19.92 1.33 -14.10
CA SER A 362 21.04 0.41 -14.16
C SER A 362 21.67 0.44 -15.55
N GLN A 363 23.00 0.51 -15.61
CA GLN A 363 23.76 0.26 -16.85
C GLN A 363 23.96 -1.25 -17.11
N SER A 364 23.57 -2.09 -16.15
CA SER A 364 23.66 -3.55 -16.25
C SER A 364 22.37 -4.18 -16.79
N CYS A 365 21.55 -3.42 -17.52
CA CYS A 365 20.42 -3.96 -18.26
C CYS A 365 20.27 -3.34 -19.65
N SER A 366 19.61 -4.05 -20.56
CA SER A 366 19.24 -3.53 -21.88
C SER A 366 18.18 -2.42 -21.78
N ALA A 367 17.92 -1.74 -22.89
CA ALA A 367 16.80 -0.79 -23.00
C ALA A 367 15.43 -1.41 -22.73
N THR A 368 15.30 -2.74 -22.86
CA THR A 368 14.09 -3.51 -22.54
C THR A 368 14.08 -4.07 -21.12
N GLY A 369 15.05 -3.67 -20.28
CA GLY A 369 15.16 -4.10 -18.88
C GLY A 369 15.79 -5.48 -18.70
N ARG A 370 16.33 -6.13 -19.74
CA ARG A 370 16.99 -7.44 -19.58
C ARG A 370 18.32 -7.31 -18.87
N LEU A 371 18.51 -8.02 -17.76
CA LEU A 371 19.76 -8.02 -17.00
C LEU A 371 20.90 -8.59 -17.87
N LEU A 372 22.07 -7.96 -17.83
CA LEU A 372 23.24 -8.45 -18.57
C LEU A 372 23.66 -9.84 -18.06
N THR A 373 24.04 -10.74 -18.97
CA THR A 373 24.49 -12.11 -18.65
C THR A 373 25.61 -12.12 -17.61
N ALA A 374 26.50 -11.12 -17.61
CA ALA A 374 27.56 -10.96 -16.61
C ALA A 374 27.03 -10.90 -15.16
N CYS A 375 25.80 -10.44 -14.94
CA CYS A 375 25.16 -10.37 -13.63
C CYS A 375 24.32 -11.62 -13.29
N THR A 376 24.23 -12.60 -14.19
CA THR A 376 23.50 -13.86 -13.98
C THR A 376 24.46 -15.01 -13.68
N CYS A 377 23.93 -16.18 -13.28
CA CYS A 377 24.76 -17.36 -13.04
C CYS A 377 25.35 -17.97 -14.31
N ASP A 378 24.84 -17.60 -15.50
CA ASP A 378 25.40 -18.02 -16.79
C ASP A 378 26.59 -17.13 -17.22
N GLY A 379 26.93 -16.09 -16.45
CA GLY A 379 28.09 -15.23 -16.67
C GLY A 379 28.99 -15.13 -15.44
N ALA A 380 29.63 -13.97 -15.26
CA ALA A 380 30.59 -13.73 -14.17
C ALA A 380 29.94 -13.68 -12.76
N GLY A 381 28.61 -13.61 -12.67
CA GLY A 381 27.87 -13.54 -11.41
C GLY A 381 28.13 -12.28 -10.59
N VAL A 382 28.43 -11.15 -11.25
CA VAL A 382 28.75 -9.87 -10.56
C VAL A 382 27.49 -9.05 -10.28
N SER A 383 27.48 -8.26 -9.20
CA SER A 383 26.33 -7.39 -8.88
C SER A 383 26.06 -6.38 -10.00
N PRO A 384 24.78 -6.04 -10.29
CA PRO A 384 24.46 -5.02 -11.28
C PRO A 384 24.93 -3.63 -10.83
N ALA A 385 25.26 -2.78 -11.81
CA ALA A 385 25.36 -1.35 -11.57
C ALA A 385 23.98 -0.80 -11.17
N VAL A 386 23.95 0.12 -10.22
CA VAL A 386 22.71 0.77 -9.78
C VAL A 386 22.99 2.24 -9.53
N ALA A 387 22.16 3.11 -10.11
CA ALA A 387 22.27 4.55 -9.94
C ALA A 387 20.90 5.14 -9.61
N TRP A 388 20.88 6.15 -8.76
CA TRP A 388 19.65 6.82 -8.32
C TRP A 388 19.80 8.34 -8.31
N SER A 389 18.66 9.01 -8.46
CA SER A 389 18.54 10.46 -8.44
C SER A 389 17.21 10.86 -7.79
N GLY A 390 17.11 12.11 -7.30
CA GLY A 390 15.89 12.58 -6.62
C GLY A 390 15.77 12.04 -5.20
N LEU A 391 16.88 12.01 -4.45
CA LEU A 391 16.80 11.74 -3.00
C LEU A 391 16.05 12.91 -2.33
N PRO A 392 14.97 12.67 -1.56
CA PRO A 392 14.26 13.72 -0.84
C PRO A 392 15.17 14.48 0.12
N SER A 393 14.80 15.73 0.40
CA SER A 393 15.43 16.49 1.49
C SER A 393 15.28 15.74 2.81
N GLY A 394 16.32 15.78 3.64
CA GLY A 394 16.36 15.02 4.90
C GLY A 394 16.84 13.57 4.77
N THR A 395 17.21 13.10 3.56
CA THR A 395 17.84 11.78 3.41
C THR A 395 19.18 11.75 4.16
N ARG A 396 19.29 10.85 5.16
CA ARG A 396 20.50 10.62 5.96
C ARG A 396 21.20 9.30 5.64
N SER A 397 20.51 8.36 5.01
CA SER A 397 21.09 7.09 4.55
C SER A 397 20.32 6.54 3.35
N VAL A 398 20.93 5.63 2.60
CA VAL A 398 20.32 4.91 1.48
C VAL A 398 20.49 3.39 1.70
N ALA A 399 19.49 2.62 1.29
CA ALA A 399 19.54 1.16 1.25
C ALA A 399 19.13 0.62 -0.12
N ILE A 400 19.58 -0.59 -0.46
CA ILE A 400 19.29 -1.26 -1.72
C ILE A 400 18.86 -2.70 -1.44
N SER A 401 17.82 -3.16 -2.13
CA SER A 401 17.44 -4.56 -2.15
C SER A 401 17.19 -5.04 -3.57
N LEU A 402 17.76 -6.19 -3.95
CA LEU A 402 17.36 -6.95 -5.13
C LEU A 402 16.61 -8.20 -4.68
N TRP A 403 15.40 -8.39 -5.20
CA TRP A 403 14.52 -9.49 -4.81
C TRP A 403 13.59 -9.91 -5.95
N HIS A 404 12.93 -11.07 -5.84
CA HIS A 404 11.80 -11.42 -6.70
C HIS A 404 10.79 -12.27 -5.94
N THR A 405 9.55 -12.26 -6.41
CA THR A 405 8.49 -13.16 -5.92
C THR A 405 8.60 -14.49 -6.67
N ALA A 406 9.01 -15.54 -5.95
CA ALA A 406 8.87 -16.92 -6.42
C ALA A 406 7.48 -17.46 -6.04
N PRO A 407 7.00 -18.56 -6.66
CA PRO A 407 5.67 -19.10 -6.35
C PRO A 407 5.44 -19.48 -4.88
N ASP A 408 6.51 -19.77 -4.15
CA ASP A 408 6.53 -20.27 -2.78
C ASP A 408 6.94 -19.21 -1.74
N GLN A 409 7.75 -18.22 -2.14
CA GLN A 409 8.27 -17.19 -1.24
C GLN A 409 8.86 -15.99 -2.00
N GLU A 410 8.99 -14.84 -1.34
CA GLU A 410 9.91 -13.80 -1.80
C GLU A 410 11.35 -14.23 -1.56
N LYS A 411 12.21 -14.04 -2.55
CA LYS A 411 13.63 -14.37 -2.47
C LYS A 411 14.50 -13.14 -2.61
N SER A 412 15.44 -12.92 -1.68
CA SER A 412 16.42 -11.84 -1.75
C SER A 412 17.75 -12.30 -2.36
N TYR A 413 18.28 -11.46 -3.25
CA TYR A 413 19.52 -11.68 -4.01
C TYR A 413 20.61 -10.70 -3.62
N TRP A 414 20.22 -9.51 -3.16
CA TRP A 414 21.17 -8.50 -2.71
C TRP A 414 20.54 -7.62 -1.66
N VAL A 415 21.29 -7.34 -0.60
CA VAL A 415 20.87 -6.48 0.51
C VAL A 415 22.06 -5.58 0.82
N VAL A 416 21.88 -4.27 0.70
CA VAL A 416 22.90 -3.26 1.01
C VAL A 416 22.27 -2.16 1.85
N THR A 417 22.97 -1.69 2.86
CA THR A 417 22.50 -0.64 3.77
C THR A 417 23.62 0.34 4.09
N HIS A 418 23.34 1.36 4.88
CA HIS A 418 24.31 2.35 5.37
C HIS A 418 25.02 3.11 4.24
N ILE A 419 24.39 3.21 3.07
CA ILE A 419 24.95 3.97 1.95
C ILE A 419 24.84 5.46 2.30
N PRO A 420 25.93 6.24 2.26
CA PRO A 420 25.88 7.68 2.53
C PRO A 420 24.97 8.40 1.53
N PRO A 421 24.21 9.43 1.95
CA PRO A 421 23.28 10.15 1.07
C PRO A 421 24.00 10.93 -0.04
N SER A 422 25.31 11.17 0.11
CA SER A 422 26.17 11.72 -0.94
C SER A 422 26.50 10.73 -2.07
N THR A 423 26.20 9.45 -1.87
CA THR A 423 26.37 8.42 -2.90
C THR A 423 25.13 8.38 -3.78
N SER A 424 25.32 8.39 -5.10
CA SER A 424 24.24 8.33 -6.09
C SER A 424 24.31 7.09 -6.99
N SER A 425 25.34 6.25 -6.84
CA SER A 425 25.46 5.00 -7.59
C SER A 425 26.42 4.00 -6.94
N LEU A 426 26.24 2.72 -7.28
CA LEU A 426 27.20 1.65 -7.07
C LEU A 426 27.56 1.03 -8.44
N PRO A 427 28.85 0.87 -8.78
CA PRO A 427 29.26 0.29 -10.04
C PRO A 427 28.98 -1.22 -10.10
N GLN A 428 28.93 -1.76 -11.32
CA GLN A 428 28.81 -3.21 -11.54
C GLN A 428 29.98 -3.94 -10.86
N GLY A 429 29.67 -5.02 -10.14
CA GLY A 429 30.66 -5.82 -9.44
C GLY A 429 31.37 -5.11 -8.29
N VAL A 430 30.76 -4.06 -7.72
CA VAL A 430 31.30 -3.38 -6.54
C VAL A 430 31.59 -4.38 -5.41
N ARG A 431 32.77 -4.28 -4.82
CA ARG A 431 33.10 -5.02 -3.60
C ARG A 431 32.76 -4.17 -2.41
N LEU A 432 31.81 -4.65 -1.60
CA LEU A 432 31.37 -3.99 -0.39
C LEU A 432 31.86 -4.76 0.84
N PRO A 433 32.19 -4.05 1.93
CA PRO A 433 32.62 -4.69 3.16
C PRO A 433 31.49 -5.47 3.84
N THR A 434 31.88 -6.51 4.57
CA THR A 434 31.06 -7.20 5.56
C THR A 434 31.42 -6.64 6.94
N GLY A 435 30.46 -6.11 7.71
CA GLY A 435 30.71 -5.59 9.07
C GLY A 435 30.53 -4.08 9.24
N THR A 436 31.09 -3.51 10.31
CA THR A 436 30.90 -2.10 10.71
C THR A 436 31.86 -1.16 9.99
N SER A 437 31.35 -0.42 9.02
CA SER A 437 32.03 0.71 8.41
C SER A 437 31.08 1.90 8.27
N SER A 438 31.63 3.11 8.24
CA SER A 438 30.94 4.38 7.98
C SER A 438 30.49 4.54 6.52
N GLY A 439 30.08 3.45 5.87
CA GLY A 439 29.73 3.38 4.45
C GLY A 439 28.88 2.15 4.12
N PRO A 440 28.70 1.81 2.83
CA PRO A 440 27.81 0.72 2.43
C PRO A 440 28.21 -0.64 3.04
N VAL A 441 27.25 -1.37 3.60
CA VAL A 441 27.44 -2.69 4.23
C VAL A 441 26.54 -3.74 3.58
N LEU A 442 27.04 -4.97 3.41
CA LEU A 442 26.27 -6.11 2.92
C LEU A 442 25.38 -6.76 4.00
N GLY A 443 24.12 -6.97 3.64
CA GLY A 443 23.21 -7.90 4.32
C GLY A 443 23.35 -9.33 3.77
N ARG A 444 22.61 -10.28 4.35
CA ARG A 444 22.51 -11.67 3.88
C ARG A 444 21.39 -11.83 2.85
N ASN A 445 21.69 -12.54 1.77
CA ASN A 445 20.68 -13.06 0.84
C ASN A 445 20.01 -14.33 1.40
N ASP A 446 19.05 -14.88 0.66
CA ASP A 446 18.30 -16.09 1.06
C ASP A 446 19.16 -17.36 1.18
N ARG A 447 20.38 -17.37 0.60
CA ARG A 447 21.37 -18.44 0.83
C ARG A 447 22.17 -18.23 2.12
N GLY A 448 21.85 -17.21 2.91
CA GLY A 448 22.56 -16.85 4.13
C GLY A 448 23.92 -16.19 3.90
N ARG A 449 24.24 -15.76 2.66
CA ARG A 449 25.56 -15.20 2.31
C ARG A 449 25.51 -13.68 2.29
N GLN A 450 26.54 -13.03 2.84
CA GLN A 450 26.74 -11.58 2.70
C GLN A 450 27.38 -11.26 1.35
N ALA A 451 26.60 -11.44 0.28
CA ALA A 451 27.04 -11.25 -1.09
C ALA A 451 25.84 -11.02 -2.01
N TYR A 452 26.12 -10.51 -3.21
CA TYR A 452 25.21 -10.66 -4.33
C TYR A 452 25.05 -12.14 -4.68
N GLU A 453 23.81 -12.61 -4.77
CA GLU A 453 23.48 -13.88 -5.41
C GLU A 453 23.02 -13.60 -6.85
N PRO A 454 23.70 -14.16 -7.86
CA PRO A 454 23.27 -13.97 -9.23
C PRO A 454 21.98 -14.76 -9.51
N PRO A 455 20.98 -14.16 -10.19
CA PRO A 455 19.81 -14.88 -10.69
C PRO A 455 20.21 -16.16 -11.42
N CYS A 456 19.67 -17.27 -10.94
CA CYS A 456 19.92 -18.62 -11.48
C CYS A 456 18.63 -19.43 -11.61
N SER A 457 17.60 -18.75 -12.13
CA SER A 457 16.31 -19.33 -12.41
C SER A 457 16.42 -20.65 -13.19
N GLN A 458 15.83 -21.71 -12.67
CA GLN A 458 15.58 -22.94 -13.43
C GLN A 458 14.19 -22.86 -14.10
N GLY A 459 14.08 -23.45 -15.29
CA GLY A 459 12.84 -23.52 -16.07
C GLY A 459 12.66 -22.40 -17.12
N PRO A 460 11.82 -22.63 -18.14
CA PRO A 460 11.55 -21.65 -19.19
C PRO A 460 10.74 -20.46 -18.66
N GLY A 461 10.88 -19.32 -19.32
CA GLY A 461 10.08 -18.13 -19.06
C GLY A 461 10.86 -16.98 -18.44
N LEU A 462 10.32 -15.79 -18.69
CA LEU A 462 10.85 -14.52 -18.20
C LEU A 462 10.47 -14.33 -16.73
N LYS A 463 11.46 -13.95 -15.91
CA LYS A 463 11.29 -13.61 -14.50
C LYS A 463 11.68 -12.17 -14.26
N THR A 464 10.82 -11.47 -13.52
CA THR A 464 11.06 -10.09 -13.09
C THR A 464 11.73 -10.08 -11.72
N TYR A 465 12.84 -9.36 -11.60
CA TYR A 465 13.56 -9.07 -10.37
C TYR A 465 13.43 -7.57 -10.07
N HIS A 466 13.16 -7.22 -8.82
CA HIS A 466 12.93 -5.85 -8.39
C HIS A 466 14.18 -5.30 -7.70
N LEU A 467 14.84 -4.32 -8.32
CA LEU A 467 15.96 -3.58 -7.75
C LEU A 467 15.42 -2.29 -7.11
N THR A 468 15.25 -2.31 -5.80
CA THR A 468 14.66 -1.20 -5.02
C THR A 468 15.75 -0.42 -4.29
N VAL A 469 15.69 0.90 -4.38
CA VAL A 469 16.49 1.86 -3.60
C VAL A 469 15.55 2.57 -2.62
N TYR A 470 15.99 2.72 -1.37
CA TYR A 470 15.25 3.36 -0.28
C TYR A 470 16.05 4.59 0.19
N ALA A 471 15.42 5.76 0.22
CA ALA A 471 15.94 6.97 0.86
C ALA A 471 15.45 7.02 2.30
N LEU A 472 16.35 7.12 3.28
CA LEU A 472 16.04 6.96 4.69
C LEU A 472 16.29 8.25 5.47
N SER A 473 15.40 8.60 6.41
CA SER A 473 15.49 9.80 7.25
C SER A 473 16.54 9.72 8.34
N GLU A 474 17.07 8.53 8.62
CA GLU A 474 18.11 8.26 9.60
C GLU A 474 19.00 7.10 9.15
N VAL A 475 20.15 6.94 9.80
CA VAL A 475 20.98 5.76 9.63
C VAL A 475 20.35 4.64 10.47
N PRO A 476 20.10 3.44 9.92
CA PRO A 476 19.48 2.35 10.68
C PRO A 476 20.31 1.95 11.93
N ASP A 477 19.80 2.26 13.13
CA ASP A 477 20.51 2.10 14.42
C ASP A 477 20.67 0.65 14.88
N ARG A 478 19.76 -0.24 14.48
CA ARG A 478 19.74 -1.65 14.90
C ARG A 478 19.47 -2.51 13.69
N SER A 479 20.41 -3.39 13.39
CA SER A 479 20.43 -4.25 12.21
C SER A 479 20.86 -3.48 10.93
N PRO A 480 21.99 -3.82 10.25
CA PRO A 480 22.59 -5.16 10.28
C PRO A 480 24.08 -5.34 9.88
N GLN A 481 24.84 -6.01 10.74
CA GLN A 481 25.90 -6.89 10.25
C GLN A 481 25.25 -8.15 9.66
N GLY A 482 24.98 -8.16 8.35
CA GLY A 482 24.48 -9.34 7.66
C GLY A 482 23.02 -9.72 7.94
N ALA A 483 22.08 -8.78 7.91
CA ALA A 483 20.66 -9.06 8.02
C ALA A 483 20.07 -9.48 6.70
N THR A 484 19.04 -10.28 6.82
CA THR A 484 18.14 -10.65 5.74
C THR A 484 17.32 -9.45 5.26
N ARG A 485 16.74 -9.57 4.07
CA ARG A 485 15.82 -8.53 3.54
C ARG A 485 14.63 -8.27 4.48
N PRO A 486 13.92 -9.27 5.04
CA PRO A 486 12.82 -9.00 5.97
C PRO A 486 13.24 -8.17 7.20
N GLU A 487 14.36 -8.53 7.83
CA GLU A 487 14.91 -7.78 8.98
C GLU A 487 15.34 -6.35 8.58
N LEU A 488 15.92 -6.18 7.39
CA LEU A 488 16.19 -4.85 6.85
C LEU A 488 14.88 -4.07 6.69
N LEU A 489 13.85 -4.64 6.07
CA LEU A 489 12.57 -3.97 5.83
C LEU A 489 11.85 -3.60 7.13
N GLU A 490 11.84 -4.48 8.13
CA GLU A 490 11.33 -4.17 9.49
C GLU A 490 12.00 -2.89 10.04
N THR A 491 13.29 -2.74 9.80
CA THR A 491 14.09 -1.61 10.29
C THR A 491 13.88 -0.35 9.45
N ILE A 492 13.87 -0.46 8.12
CA ILE A 492 13.94 0.71 7.23
C ILE A 492 12.58 1.24 6.78
N MET A 493 11.54 0.40 6.70
CA MET A 493 10.20 0.83 6.26
C MET A 493 9.68 2.01 7.06
N PRO A 494 9.82 2.03 8.40
CA PRO A 494 9.31 3.13 9.19
C PRO A 494 10.07 4.47 9.02
N ILE A 495 11.26 4.45 8.43
CA ILE A 495 12.16 5.62 8.27
C ILE A 495 12.37 5.97 6.79
N THR A 496 11.64 5.31 5.89
CA THR A 496 11.76 5.52 4.46
C THR A 496 11.03 6.80 4.05
N LEU A 497 11.77 7.73 3.46
CA LEU A 497 11.27 8.98 2.90
C LEU A 497 10.75 8.78 1.47
N ALA A 498 11.42 7.95 0.68
CA ALA A 498 11.03 7.60 -0.67
C ALA A 498 11.63 6.26 -1.09
N THR A 499 10.97 5.60 -2.04
CA THR A 499 11.46 4.39 -2.71
C THR A 499 11.47 4.61 -4.22
N GLY A 500 12.39 3.94 -4.88
CA GLY A 500 12.38 3.79 -6.32
C GLY A 500 12.74 2.36 -6.68
N THR A 501 12.04 1.77 -7.65
CA THR A 501 12.28 0.39 -8.08
C THR A 501 12.52 0.35 -9.59
N LEU A 502 13.52 -0.44 -9.99
CA LEU A 502 13.77 -0.82 -11.38
C LEU A 502 13.52 -2.32 -11.53
N ASP A 503 12.66 -2.68 -12.49
CA ASP A 503 12.40 -4.07 -12.85
C ASP A 503 13.44 -4.58 -13.84
N LEU A 504 14.06 -5.71 -13.49
CA LEU A 504 15.09 -6.38 -14.24
C LEU A 504 14.55 -7.73 -14.74
N GLN A 505 14.61 -7.95 -16.03
CA GLN A 505 14.11 -9.14 -16.68
C GLN A 505 15.23 -10.17 -16.86
N VAL A 506 15.02 -11.40 -16.38
CA VAL A 506 15.95 -12.53 -16.54
C VAL A 506 15.19 -13.69 -17.13
N GLU A 507 15.70 -14.24 -18.22
CA GLU A 507 15.18 -15.45 -18.84
C GLU A 507 16.35 -16.34 -19.19
N ARG A 508 16.22 -17.61 -18.81
CA ARG A 508 17.21 -18.63 -19.07
C ARG A 508 16.60 -19.60 -20.07
N THR A 509 17.24 -19.75 -21.23
CA THR A 509 16.86 -20.81 -22.16
C THR A 509 17.53 -22.10 -21.66
N PRO A 510 16.80 -23.22 -21.51
CA PRO A 510 17.44 -24.50 -21.20
C PRO A 510 18.53 -24.78 -22.24
N GLN A 511 19.75 -25.08 -21.78
CA GLN A 511 20.82 -25.59 -22.64
C GLN A 511 20.62 -27.08 -22.90
#